data_AF-A0A7W6CKM5-F1
#
_entry.id   AF-A0A7W6CKM5-F1
#
_cell.length_a   1.000
_cell.length_b   1.000
_cell.length_c   1.000
_cell.angle_alpha   90.00
_cell.angle_beta   90.00
_cell.angle_gamma   90.00
#
_symmetry.space_group_name_H-M   'P 1'
#
loop_
_entity.id
_entity.type
_entity.pdbx_description
1 polymer ?
#
loop_
_entity_poly.entity_id
_entity_poly.type
_entity_poly.pdbx_seq_one_letter_code
_entity_poly.pdbx_strand_id
1 'polypeptide(L)'
;MASITGTTGNDVISGSVDTDWLSGGRGDDSLSGGWGADAVYGGNGNDTLSGGSADDLLSGGAGDDKLYGGDGNDLLSGGLGNDTLSGGAGDDKLNGGDGDDLLSGGDGNDRLYGDDGNDKLNGGAGDDVLYGDAGVDTLIGGMGADTFVFAAGDSGVGAGNRDIILDFETGIDKLNVAKLGVSAADVTFTSDHGHTIVGIDTDHNGSVDYEIQVNTAISITDFVF
;
A
#
# COMPACT_ATOMS: atom_id res chain seq x y z
N MET A 1 -11.36 -4.62 27.35
CA MET A 1 -10.13 -5.45 27.41
C MET A 1 -10.50 -6.88 27.74
N ALA A 2 -11.12 -7.53 26.77
CA ALA A 2 -11.14 -8.98 26.68
C ALA A 2 -9.93 -9.44 25.85
N SER A 3 -9.54 -10.70 26.07
CA SER A 3 -8.58 -11.40 25.22
C SER A 3 -9.21 -12.71 24.81
N ILE A 4 -9.34 -12.93 23.51
CA ILE A 4 -10.00 -14.10 22.92
C ILE A 4 -9.00 -14.76 21.98
N THR A 5 -8.82 -16.06 22.14
CA THR A 5 -7.93 -16.85 21.30
C THR A 5 -8.71 -18.01 20.72
N GLY A 6 -8.58 -18.19 19.41
CA GLY A 6 -9.10 -19.32 18.67
C GLY A 6 -8.35 -20.61 18.97
N THR A 7 -8.67 -21.59 18.17
CA THR A 7 -8.19 -22.96 18.24
C THR A 7 -7.16 -23.19 17.13
N THR A 8 -7.16 -24.37 16.52
CA THR A 8 -6.26 -24.69 15.39
C THR A 8 -7.03 -24.98 14.11
N GLY A 9 -8.33 -24.74 14.12
CA GLY A 9 -9.18 -24.84 12.94
C GLY A 9 -9.91 -23.53 12.78
N ASN A 10 -10.71 -23.45 11.73
CA ASN A 10 -11.40 -22.22 11.35
C ASN A 10 -12.36 -21.74 12.44
N ASP A 11 -12.06 -20.60 13.02
CA ASP A 11 -12.78 -19.98 14.12
C ASP A 11 -13.57 -18.74 13.66
N VAL A 12 -14.63 -18.43 14.40
CA VAL A 12 -15.37 -17.17 14.27
C VAL A 12 -15.31 -16.47 15.61
N ILE A 13 -14.61 -15.34 15.66
CA ILE A 13 -14.32 -14.59 16.88
C ILE A 13 -14.90 -13.19 16.72
N SER A 14 -15.59 -12.71 17.75
CA SER A 14 -16.09 -11.34 17.81
C SER A 14 -15.71 -10.72 19.15
N GLY A 15 -15.14 -9.53 19.09
CA GLY A 15 -14.93 -8.66 20.23
C GLY A 15 -16.23 -7.97 20.64
N SER A 16 -16.07 -6.90 21.41
CA SER A 16 -17.12 -6.23 22.15
C SER A 16 -17.18 -4.75 21.76
N VAL A 17 -17.47 -3.89 22.74
CA VAL A 17 -17.47 -2.42 22.55
C VAL A 17 -16.27 -1.75 23.21
N ASP A 18 -15.46 -2.54 23.91
CA ASP A 18 -14.24 -2.11 24.58
C ASP A 18 -13.06 -2.63 23.76
N THR A 19 -11.90 -1.99 23.87
CA THR A 19 -10.63 -2.51 23.34
C THR A 19 -10.43 -3.99 23.66
N ASP A 20 -10.21 -4.80 22.65
CA ASP A 20 -10.08 -6.24 22.72
C ASP A 20 -8.81 -6.73 22.02
N TRP A 21 -8.34 -7.91 22.45
CA TRP A 21 -7.24 -8.62 21.81
C TRP A 21 -7.74 -9.94 21.26
N LEU A 22 -7.77 -10.08 19.94
CA LEU A 22 -8.30 -11.25 19.23
C LEU A 22 -7.18 -11.97 18.49
N SER A 23 -7.13 -13.30 18.56
CA SER A 23 -6.17 -14.11 17.82
C SER A 23 -6.82 -15.37 17.26
N GLY A 24 -6.72 -15.62 15.96
CA GLY A 24 -7.31 -16.80 15.28
C GLY A 24 -6.46 -18.05 15.50
N GLY A 25 -5.18 -17.95 15.13
CA GLY A 25 -4.17 -18.96 15.39
C GLY A 25 -3.79 -19.75 14.14
N ARG A 26 -4.43 -20.89 13.91
CA ARG A 26 -4.26 -21.67 12.68
C ARG A 26 -5.64 -21.96 12.10
N GLY A 27 -5.72 -22.02 10.78
CA GLY A 27 -6.98 -22.25 10.08
C GLY A 27 -7.39 -20.98 9.37
N ASP A 28 -8.45 -21.04 8.57
CA ASP A 28 -8.97 -19.85 7.90
C ASP A 28 -10.02 -19.22 8.84
N ASP A 29 -9.64 -18.18 9.56
CA ASP A 29 -10.39 -17.60 10.66
C ASP A 29 -11.16 -16.34 10.25
N SER A 30 -12.26 -16.06 10.94
CA SER A 30 -13.03 -14.82 10.79
C SER A 30 -13.09 -14.06 12.11
N LEU A 31 -12.43 -12.90 12.16
CA LEU A 31 -12.29 -12.10 13.36
C LEU A 31 -12.90 -10.72 13.16
N SER A 32 -13.62 -10.22 14.16
CA SER A 32 -14.16 -8.85 14.18
C SER A 32 -13.92 -8.21 15.54
N GLY A 33 -13.22 -7.06 15.57
CA GLY A 33 -12.98 -6.26 16.76
C GLY A 33 -14.27 -5.70 17.35
N GLY A 34 -15.00 -4.96 16.52
CA GLY A 34 -16.31 -4.41 16.89
C GLY A 34 -16.21 -2.90 17.10
N TRP A 35 -16.38 -2.45 18.34
CA TRP A 35 -16.12 -1.05 18.67
C TRP A 35 -14.96 -0.94 19.63
N GLY A 36 -14.25 0.18 19.54
CA GLY A 36 -13.11 0.45 20.40
C GLY A 36 -11.83 0.10 19.68
N ALA A 37 -10.71 0.61 20.18
CA ALA A 37 -9.41 0.37 19.57
C ALA A 37 -8.95 -1.06 19.87
N ASP A 38 -9.00 -1.94 18.90
CA ASP A 38 -8.79 -3.38 19.01
C ASP A 38 -7.45 -3.82 18.40
N ALA A 39 -6.99 -5.00 18.80
CA ALA A 39 -5.86 -5.67 18.17
C ALA A 39 -6.29 -7.06 17.70
N VAL A 40 -6.26 -7.27 16.39
CA VAL A 40 -6.83 -8.44 15.70
C VAL A 40 -5.73 -9.15 14.91
N TYR A 41 -5.48 -10.42 15.22
CA TYR A 41 -4.41 -11.22 14.61
C TYR A 41 -4.99 -12.50 13.98
N GLY A 42 -4.82 -12.69 12.68
CA GLY A 42 -5.26 -13.88 11.95
C GLY A 42 -4.42 -15.10 12.35
N GLY A 43 -3.17 -15.11 11.93
CA GLY A 43 -2.20 -16.15 12.26
C GLY A 43 -1.73 -16.89 11.03
N ASN A 44 -2.09 -18.17 10.89
CA ASN A 44 -1.77 -18.95 9.70
C ASN A 44 -3.06 -19.44 9.05
N GLY A 45 -3.15 -19.37 7.74
CA GLY A 45 -4.37 -19.66 6.99
C GLY A 45 -4.84 -18.39 6.30
N ASN A 46 -5.91 -18.51 5.52
CA ASN A 46 -6.45 -17.37 4.78
C ASN A 46 -7.55 -16.72 5.61
N ASP A 47 -7.17 -15.72 6.39
CA ASP A 47 -8.00 -15.12 7.42
C ASP A 47 -8.83 -13.93 6.88
N THR A 48 -9.92 -13.62 7.56
CA THR A 48 -10.72 -12.41 7.32
C THR A 48 -10.89 -11.63 8.61
N LEU A 49 -10.29 -10.44 8.66
CA LEU A 49 -10.20 -9.58 9.83
C LEU A 49 -10.97 -8.28 9.59
N SER A 50 -11.68 -7.82 10.61
CA SER A 50 -12.31 -6.49 10.63
C SER A 50 -12.02 -5.80 11.96
N GLY A 51 -11.52 -4.57 11.93
CA GLY A 51 -11.34 -3.72 13.10
C GLY A 51 -12.70 -3.20 13.60
N GLY A 52 -13.34 -2.38 12.78
CA GLY A 52 -14.69 -1.89 13.00
C GLY A 52 -14.70 -0.38 13.21
N SER A 53 -14.70 0.07 14.46
CA SER A 53 -14.72 1.50 14.78
C SER A 53 -13.63 1.85 15.79
N ALA A 54 -13.04 3.03 15.61
CA ALA A 54 -11.86 3.54 16.31
C ALA A 54 -10.56 2.97 15.75
N ASP A 55 -9.44 3.49 16.24
CA ASP A 55 -8.11 3.18 15.70
C ASP A 55 -7.69 1.73 16.05
N ASP A 56 -7.65 0.86 15.05
CA ASP A 56 -7.43 -0.58 15.19
C ASP A 56 -6.04 -1.03 14.68
N LEU A 57 -5.58 -2.17 15.21
CA LEU A 57 -4.39 -2.88 14.74
C LEU A 57 -4.78 -4.25 14.18
N LEU A 58 -4.56 -4.47 12.89
CA LEU A 58 -4.85 -5.72 12.21
C LEU A 58 -3.58 -6.35 11.63
N SER A 59 -3.41 -7.65 11.80
CA SER A 59 -2.33 -8.42 11.19
C SER A 59 -2.85 -9.77 10.68
N GLY A 60 -2.74 -9.99 9.36
CA GLY A 60 -3.16 -11.23 8.70
C GLY A 60 -2.26 -12.39 9.10
N GLY A 61 -0.97 -12.27 8.81
CA GLY A 61 0.04 -13.24 9.20
C GLY A 61 0.55 -14.01 8.00
N ALA A 62 0.15 -15.28 7.85
CA ALA A 62 0.59 -16.10 6.74
C ALA A 62 -0.60 -16.75 6.03
N GLY A 63 -0.74 -16.51 4.74
CA GLY A 63 -1.88 -16.94 3.93
C GLY A 63 -2.35 -15.76 3.07
N ASP A 64 -3.35 -16.00 2.23
CA ASP A 64 -3.96 -14.90 1.46
C ASP A 64 -5.10 -14.30 2.31
N ASP A 65 -4.81 -13.21 3.01
CA ASP A 65 -5.66 -12.62 4.04
C ASP A 65 -6.52 -11.46 3.51
N LYS A 66 -7.60 -11.16 4.24
CA LYS A 66 -8.46 -10.00 4.00
C LYS A 66 -8.59 -9.16 5.25
N LEU A 67 -8.13 -7.93 5.21
CA LEU A 67 -8.13 -7.00 6.34
C LEU A 67 -8.98 -5.77 6.00
N TYR A 68 -9.88 -5.43 6.92
CA TYR A 68 -10.74 -4.25 6.83
C TYR A 68 -10.60 -3.43 8.11
N GLY A 69 -10.01 -2.23 8.03
CA GLY A 69 -9.84 -1.32 9.17
C GLY A 69 -11.19 -0.83 9.68
N GLY A 70 -11.88 -0.02 8.89
CA GLY A 70 -13.22 0.46 9.18
C GLY A 70 -13.23 1.98 9.38
N ASP A 71 -13.82 2.45 10.48
CA ASP A 71 -13.74 3.86 10.86
C ASP A 71 -12.59 4.04 11.86
N GLY A 72 -11.69 5.00 11.67
CA GLY A 72 -10.56 5.21 12.58
C GLY A 72 -9.26 5.38 11.81
N ASN A 73 -8.18 5.69 12.52
CA ASN A 73 -6.85 5.67 11.93
C ASN A 73 -6.21 4.30 12.21
N ASP A 74 -6.27 3.41 11.23
CA ASP A 74 -5.96 2.00 11.41
C ASP A 74 -4.54 1.65 10.96
N LEU A 75 -4.00 0.59 11.55
CA LEU A 75 -2.75 -0.03 11.13
C LEU A 75 -2.99 -1.47 10.67
N LEU A 76 -2.84 -1.71 9.37
CA LEU A 76 -3.04 -3.00 8.73
C LEU A 76 -1.71 -3.55 8.20
N SER A 77 -1.47 -4.86 8.42
CA SER A 77 -0.35 -5.60 7.85
C SER A 77 -0.84 -6.95 7.32
N GLY A 78 -0.67 -7.19 6.02
CA GLY A 78 -1.03 -8.46 5.37
C GLY A 78 -0.13 -9.58 5.85
N GLY A 79 1.16 -9.50 5.52
CA GLY A 79 2.17 -10.43 5.99
C GLY A 79 2.75 -11.25 4.85
N LEU A 80 2.54 -12.57 4.86
CA LEU A 80 2.99 -13.46 3.80
C LEU A 80 1.80 -13.94 2.99
N GLY A 81 1.83 -13.79 1.67
CA GLY A 81 0.74 -14.24 0.80
C GLY A 81 0.18 -13.07 -0.01
N ASN A 82 -0.80 -13.36 -0.86
CA ASN A 82 -1.43 -12.31 -1.66
C ASN A 82 -2.63 -11.75 -0.92
N ASP A 83 -2.43 -10.64 -0.24
CA ASP A 83 -3.36 -10.05 0.71
C ASP A 83 -4.27 -9.00 0.07
N THR A 84 -5.40 -8.74 0.72
CA THR A 84 -6.31 -7.63 0.38
C THR A 84 -6.57 -6.79 1.61
N LEU A 85 -6.11 -5.54 1.59
CA LEU A 85 -6.21 -4.59 2.69
C LEU A 85 -7.09 -3.40 2.28
N SER A 86 -7.97 -3.00 3.19
CA SER A 86 -8.79 -1.79 3.07
C SER A 86 -8.73 -1.02 4.38
N GLY A 87 -8.23 0.22 4.35
CA GLY A 87 -8.19 1.12 5.52
C GLY A 87 -9.59 1.53 5.93
N GLY A 88 -10.28 2.26 5.06
CA GLY A 88 -11.66 2.68 5.28
C GLY A 88 -11.74 4.19 5.43
N ALA A 89 -12.11 4.68 6.60
CA ALA A 89 -12.26 6.11 6.86
C ALA A 89 -11.34 6.56 7.99
N GLY A 90 -10.44 7.49 7.73
CA GLY A 90 -9.42 7.98 8.65
C GLY A 90 -8.06 7.98 7.97
N ASP A 91 -7.04 8.50 8.65
CA ASP A 91 -5.68 8.49 8.13
C ASP A 91 -5.03 7.14 8.44
N ASP A 92 -5.06 6.22 7.49
CA ASP A 92 -4.67 4.82 7.66
C ASP A 92 -3.21 4.54 7.28
N LYS A 93 -2.69 3.43 7.80
CA LYS A 93 -1.42 2.85 7.35
C LYS A 93 -1.58 1.39 6.99
N LEU A 94 -1.32 1.08 5.72
CA LEU A 94 -1.44 -0.27 5.16
C LEU A 94 -0.07 -0.76 4.68
N ASN A 95 0.24 -2.01 4.96
CA ASN A 95 1.45 -2.69 4.53
C ASN A 95 1.06 -4.08 3.97
N GLY A 96 1.33 -4.31 2.70
CA GLY A 96 1.03 -5.56 2.01
C GLY A 96 1.89 -6.70 2.56
N GLY A 97 3.19 -6.61 2.32
CA GLY A 97 4.18 -7.55 2.83
C GLY A 97 4.81 -8.33 1.69
N ASP A 98 4.91 -9.66 1.84
CA ASP A 98 5.42 -10.53 0.79
C ASP A 98 4.25 -11.05 -0.06
N GLY A 99 4.15 -10.71 -1.34
CA GLY A 99 3.11 -11.23 -2.23
C GLY A 99 2.62 -10.19 -3.23
N ASP A 100 1.78 -10.60 -4.17
CA ASP A 100 1.10 -9.65 -5.06
C ASP A 100 -0.19 -9.15 -4.37
N ASP A 101 -0.14 -7.98 -3.76
CA ASP A 101 -1.16 -7.46 -2.86
C ASP A 101 -2.12 -6.45 -3.49
N LEU A 102 -3.28 -6.28 -2.84
CA LEU A 102 -4.27 -5.24 -3.17
C LEU A 102 -4.55 -4.37 -1.96
N LEU A 103 -4.11 -3.11 -2.02
CA LEU A 103 -4.28 -2.13 -0.94
C LEU A 103 -5.20 -0.99 -1.39
N SER A 104 -6.15 -0.62 -0.53
CA SER A 104 -7.00 0.56 -0.67
C SER A 104 -6.98 1.37 0.62
N GLY A 105 -6.54 2.63 0.57
CA GLY A 105 -6.54 3.55 1.71
C GLY A 105 -7.98 3.89 2.11
N GLY A 106 -8.68 4.63 1.25
CA GLY A 106 -10.09 4.98 1.44
C GLY A 106 -10.29 6.48 1.55
N ASP A 107 -10.98 6.94 2.59
CA ASP A 107 -11.14 8.36 2.90
C ASP A 107 -10.09 8.75 3.96
N GLY A 108 -9.24 9.75 3.72
CA GLY A 108 -8.22 10.19 4.66
C GLY A 108 -6.87 10.36 3.99
N ASN A 109 -5.84 10.75 4.74
CA ASN A 109 -4.48 10.88 4.21
C ASN A 109 -3.68 9.64 4.58
N ASP A 110 -3.65 8.70 3.65
CA ASP A 110 -3.21 7.34 3.90
C ASP A 110 -1.75 7.13 3.56
N ARG A 111 -1.18 6.06 4.12
CA ARG A 111 0.15 5.56 3.76
C ARG A 111 0.09 4.10 3.39
N LEU A 112 0.36 3.82 2.13
CA LEU A 112 0.32 2.47 1.57
C LEU A 112 1.73 2.03 1.19
N TYR A 113 2.11 0.83 1.62
CA TYR A 113 3.36 0.16 1.29
C TYR A 113 3.04 -1.19 0.66
N GLY A 114 3.45 -1.39 -0.60
CA GLY A 114 3.34 -2.67 -1.29
C GLY A 114 4.28 -3.71 -0.68
N ASP A 115 5.53 -3.30 -0.44
CA ASP A 115 6.67 -4.15 -0.06
C ASP A 115 7.14 -5.07 -1.21
N ASP A 116 7.12 -6.40 -1.06
CA ASP A 116 7.72 -7.34 -2.00
C ASP A 116 6.63 -7.97 -2.89
N GLY A 117 6.59 -7.64 -4.19
CA GLY A 117 5.64 -8.25 -5.13
C GLY A 117 5.10 -7.26 -6.15
N ASN A 118 4.16 -7.69 -7.00
CA ASN A 118 3.54 -6.79 -7.97
C ASN A 118 2.19 -6.32 -7.45
N ASP A 119 2.19 -5.16 -6.84
CA ASP A 119 1.11 -4.70 -6.02
C ASP A 119 0.17 -3.76 -6.76
N LYS A 120 -1.03 -3.63 -6.18
CA LYS A 120 -2.03 -2.65 -6.60
C LYS A 120 -2.40 -1.78 -5.42
N LEU A 121 -1.97 -0.52 -5.48
CA LEU A 121 -2.22 0.46 -4.44
C LEU A 121 -3.20 1.51 -4.97
N ASN A 122 -4.21 1.82 -4.16
CA ASN A 122 -5.15 2.90 -4.40
C ASN A 122 -5.27 3.75 -3.13
N GLY A 123 -4.78 4.99 -3.17
CA GLY A 123 -4.86 5.94 -2.05
C GLY A 123 -6.32 6.22 -1.70
N GLY A 124 -7.06 6.78 -2.64
CA GLY A 124 -8.50 7.00 -2.50
C GLY A 124 -8.83 8.48 -2.47
N ALA A 125 -9.22 9.02 -1.33
CA ALA A 125 -9.58 10.41 -1.17
C ALA A 125 -8.78 11.04 -0.03
N GLY A 126 -7.98 12.04 -0.34
CA GLY A 126 -7.08 12.71 0.60
C GLY A 126 -5.70 12.88 -0.02
N ASP A 127 -4.76 13.41 0.74
CA ASP A 127 -3.39 13.60 0.24
C ASP A 127 -2.54 12.38 0.64
N ASP A 128 -2.47 11.38 -0.25
CA ASP A 128 -1.94 10.06 0.07
C ASP A 128 -0.44 9.92 -0.22
N VAL A 129 0.19 8.95 0.44
CA VAL A 129 1.59 8.58 0.16
C VAL A 129 1.69 7.09 -0.16
N LEU A 130 2.09 6.79 -1.39
CA LEU A 130 2.17 5.43 -1.91
C LEU A 130 3.63 5.03 -2.16
N TYR A 131 3.99 3.86 -1.65
CA TYR A 131 5.25 3.17 -1.90
C TYR A 131 4.92 1.84 -2.60
N GLY A 132 5.23 1.73 -3.88
CA GLY A 132 5.17 0.42 -4.58
C GLY A 132 6.21 -0.54 -3.99
N ASP A 133 7.42 -0.01 -3.78
CA ASP A 133 8.58 -0.74 -3.28
C ASP A 133 9.08 -1.78 -4.30
N ALA A 134 9.18 -3.06 -4.00
CA ALA A 134 9.89 -4.03 -4.83
C ALA A 134 8.96 -4.85 -5.71
N GLY A 135 8.77 -4.43 -6.95
CA GLY A 135 8.13 -5.22 -7.99
C GLY A 135 7.49 -4.32 -9.01
N VAL A 136 6.59 -4.84 -9.85
CA VAL A 136 6.00 -4.04 -10.93
C VAL A 136 4.62 -3.59 -10.49
N ASP A 137 4.55 -2.39 -9.96
CA ASP A 137 3.38 -1.95 -9.22
C ASP A 137 2.42 -1.13 -10.07
N THR A 138 1.14 -1.17 -9.69
CA THR A 138 0.10 -0.30 -10.24
C THR A 138 -0.40 0.61 -9.15
N LEU A 139 -0.18 1.91 -9.33
CA LEU A 139 -0.47 2.93 -8.34
C LEU A 139 -1.58 3.85 -8.83
N ILE A 140 -2.53 4.14 -7.94
CA ILE A 140 -3.63 5.08 -8.14
C ILE A 140 -3.61 6.02 -6.93
N GLY A 141 -3.40 7.31 -7.16
CA GLY A 141 -3.45 8.30 -6.08
C GLY A 141 -4.89 8.54 -5.62
N GLY A 142 -5.76 8.82 -6.59
CA GLY A 142 -7.16 9.12 -6.36
C GLY A 142 -7.44 10.62 -6.35
N MET A 143 -8.21 11.08 -5.37
CA MET A 143 -8.57 12.50 -5.22
C MET A 143 -7.70 13.14 -4.16
N GLY A 144 -6.89 14.13 -4.53
CA GLY A 144 -6.11 14.90 -3.58
C GLY A 144 -4.76 15.25 -4.17
N ALA A 145 -3.81 15.65 -3.32
CA ALA A 145 -2.42 15.87 -3.72
C ALA A 145 -1.55 14.72 -3.28
N ASP A 146 -1.36 13.75 -4.17
CA ASP A 146 -0.75 12.47 -3.85
C ASP A 146 0.76 12.47 -4.07
N THR A 147 1.46 11.64 -3.30
CA THR A 147 2.91 11.46 -3.41
C THR A 147 3.25 10.00 -3.66
N PHE A 148 3.78 9.72 -4.84
CA PHE A 148 4.33 8.42 -5.21
C PHE A 148 5.83 8.41 -4.90
N VAL A 149 6.29 7.53 -4.02
CA VAL A 149 7.65 7.55 -3.50
C VAL A 149 8.46 6.40 -4.08
N PHE A 150 9.63 6.74 -4.62
CA PHE A 150 10.56 5.80 -5.24
C PHE A 150 11.86 5.75 -4.44
N ALA A 151 12.38 4.55 -4.20
CA ALA A 151 13.58 4.30 -3.41
C ALA A 151 14.49 3.25 -4.06
N ALA A 152 15.72 3.14 -3.58
CA ALA A 152 16.65 2.14 -4.09
C ALA A 152 16.15 0.73 -3.73
N GLY A 153 16.00 -0.15 -4.73
CA GLY A 153 15.45 -1.50 -4.58
C GLY A 153 14.18 -1.74 -5.40
N ASP A 154 13.56 -0.66 -5.87
CA ASP A 154 12.40 -0.64 -6.75
C ASP A 154 12.73 -1.13 -8.19
N SER A 155 11.73 -1.58 -8.95
CA SER A 155 11.88 -2.31 -10.22
C SER A 155 12.55 -1.56 -11.38
N GLY A 156 13.51 -2.23 -12.02
CA GLY A 156 14.41 -1.62 -13.02
C GLY A 156 13.88 -1.42 -14.45
N VAL A 157 14.77 -0.90 -15.31
CA VAL A 157 14.51 -0.48 -16.71
C VAL A 157 13.85 -1.54 -17.62
N GLY A 158 12.89 -1.11 -18.44
CA GLY A 158 12.42 -1.83 -19.63
C GLY A 158 10.90 -2.05 -19.67
N ALA A 159 10.34 -2.12 -20.87
CA ALA A 159 8.91 -2.34 -21.08
C ALA A 159 8.44 -3.64 -20.39
N GLY A 160 7.55 -3.51 -19.40
CA GLY A 160 7.01 -4.62 -18.61
C GLY A 160 7.64 -4.82 -17.23
N ASN A 161 8.67 -4.03 -16.88
CA ASN A 161 9.34 -4.06 -15.57
C ASN A 161 9.23 -2.73 -14.82
N ARG A 162 8.24 -1.90 -15.17
CA ARG A 162 8.09 -0.54 -14.64
C ARG A 162 6.79 -0.39 -13.89
N ASP A 163 6.84 0.39 -12.83
CA ASP A 163 5.65 0.87 -12.17
C ASP A 163 4.78 1.71 -13.09
N ILE A 164 3.48 1.64 -12.83
CA ILE A 164 2.44 2.30 -13.60
C ILE A 164 1.59 3.14 -12.67
N ILE A 165 1.65 4.45 -12.83
CA ILE A 165 0.72 5.38 -12.18
C ILE A 165 -0.43 5.68 -13.15
N LEU A 166 -1.64 5.29 -12.78
CA LEU A 166 -2.80 5.28 -13.67
C LEU A 166 -3.54 6.62 -13.77
N ASP A 167 -3.43 7.49 -12.77
CA ASP A 167 -4.28 8.68 -12.62
C ASP A 167 -3.53 9.98 -12.27
N PHE A 168 -2.19 9.99 -12.34
CA PHE A 168 -1.35 11.14 -11.99
C PHE A 168 -1.90 12.50 -12.47
N GLU A 169 -2.09 13.44 -11.55
CA GLU A 169 -2.57 14.80 -11.80
C GLU A 169 -1.41 15.83 -11.81
N THR A 170 -1.02 16.26 -13.01
CA THR A 170 0.08 17.21 -13.22
C THR A 170 -0.11 18.52 -12.45
N GLY A 171 0.91 18.95 -11.70
CA GLY A 171 0.89 20.16 -10.90
C GLY A 171 0.25 20.00 -9.51
N ILE A 172 -0.43 18.87 -9.27
CA ILE A 172 -1.03 18.52 -7.98
C ILE A 172 -0.17 17.42 -7.35
N ASP A 173 -0.06 16.27 -8.00
CA ASP A 173 0.69 15.13 -7.50
C ASP A 173 2.20 15.32 -7.58
N LYS A 174 2.91 14.45 -6.86
CA LYS A 174 4.37 14.43 -6.79
C LYS A 174 4.95 13.04 -7.00
N LEU A 175 6.02 12.98 -7.79
CA LEU A 175 6.98 11.87 -7.78
C LEU A 175 8.11 12.22 -6.84
N ASN A 176 8.22 11.50 -5.73
CA ASN A 176 9.28 11.71 -4.75
C ASN A 176 10.43 10.73 -5.00
N VAL A 177 11.53 11.28 -5.50
CA VAL A 177 12.77 10.56 -5.84
C VAL A 177 13.93 10.93 -4.90
N ALA A 178 13.64 11.62 -3.79
CA ALA A 178 14.66 12.12 -2.87
C ALA A 178 15.51 11.00 -2.25
N LYS A 179 14.94 9.79 -2.13
CA LYS A 179 15.66 8.61 -1.62
C LYS A 179 16.61 7.99 -2.64
N LEU A 180 16.53 8.36 -3.92
CA LEU A 180 17.42 7.87 -4.98
C LEU A 180 18.72 8.68 -5.08
N GLY A 181 18.80 9.85 -4.44
CA GLY A 181 20.00 10.70 -4.48
C GLY A 181 20.26 11.32 -5.87
N VAL A 182 19.20 11.44 -6.68
CA VAL A 182 19.23 12.00 -8.04
C VAL A 182 18.86 13.48 -8.04
N SER A 183 19.07 14.14 -9.18
CA SER A 183 18.72 15.52 -9.42
C SER A 183 17.88 15.68 -10.68
N ALA A 184 17.43 16.91 -10.94
CA ALA A 184 16.70 17.22 -12.16
C ALA A 184 17.46 16.92 -13.46
N ALA A 185 18.79 16.83 -13.43
CA ALA A 185 19.60 16.50 -14.60
C ALA A 185 19.53 15.01 -14.98
N ASP A 186 19.12 14.18 -14.02
CA ASP A 186 19.12 12.72 -14.13
C ASP A 186 17.75 12.18 -14.56
N VAL A 187 16.77 13.07 -14.75
CA VAL A 187 15.41 12.74 -15.18
C VAL A 187 15.25 13.01 -16.66
N THR A 188 14.74 12.02 -17.38
CA THR A 188 14.39 12.08 -18.80
C THR A 188 12.91 11.76 -19.01
N PHE A 189 12.31 12.35 -20.05
CA PHE A 189 10.93 12.08 -20.42
C PHE A 189 10.89 11.55 -21.85
N THR A 190 10.30 10.37 -22.03
CA THR A 190 10.04 9.79 -23.35
C THR A 190 8.56 9.43 -23.47
N SER A 191 8.11 9.09 -24.68
CA SER A 191 6.74 8.66 -24.91
C SER A 191 6.71 7.23 -25.41
N ASP A 192 5.86 6.40 -24.80
CA ASP A 192 5.65 5.01 -25.20
C ASP A 192 4.15 4.75 -25.32
N HIS A 193 3.68 4.38 -26.52
CA HIS A 193 2.25 4.11 -26.81
C HIS A 193 1.21 5.16 -26.35
N GLY A 194 1.62 6.42 -26.17
CA GLY A 194 0.74 7.51 -25.72
C GLY A 194 0.82 7.81 -24.23
N HIS A 195 1.65 7.09 -23.48
CA HIS A 195 2.01 7.36 -22.09
C HIS A 195 3.35 8.09 -22.02
N THR A 196 3.57 8.83 -20.93
CA THR A 196 4.89 9.39 -20.63
C THR A 196 5.68 8.37 -19.82
N ILE A 197 6.92 8.12 -20.24
CA ILE A 197 7.88 7.31 -19.49
C ILE A 197 8.90 8.27 -18.87
N VAL A 198 8.99 8.23 -17.54
CA VAL A 198 9.98 8.94 -16.75
C VAL A 198 11.17 8.01 -16.60
N GLY A 199 12.31 8.32 -17.22
CA GLY A 199 13.56 7.60 -17.02
C GLY A 199 14.44 8.32 -16.00
N ILE A 200 14.97 7.60 -15.02
CA ILE A 200 15.83 8.11 -13.95
C ILE A 200 17.21 7.43 -14.04
N ASP A 201 18.26 8.23 -14.12
CA ASP A 201 19.68 7.81 -14.06
C ASP A 201 20.18 7.91 -12.61
N THR A 202 20.33 6.77 -11.93
CA THR A 202 20.68 6.75 -10.50
C THR A 202 22.18 6.76 -10.25
N ASP A 203 22.99 6.26 -11.20
CA ASP A 203 24.44 6.20 -11.09
C ASP A 203 25.18 7.37 -11.79
N HIS A 204 24.41 8.26 -12.44
CA HIS A 204 24.85 9.48 -13.11
C HIS A 204 25.77 9.23 -14.30
N ASN A 205 25.61 8.09 -14.99
CA ASN A 205 26.44 7.70 -16.13
C ASN A 205 25.87 8.15 -17.51
N GLY A 206 24.65 8.71 -17.52
CA GLY A 206 23.89 9.11 -18.69
C GLY A 206 22.94 8.04 -19.25
N SER A 207 22.85 6.88 -18.60
CA SER A 207 21.91 5.81 -18.91
C SER A 207 20.78 5.81 -17.88
N VAL A 208 19.58 5.51 -18.34
CA VAL A 208 18.46 5.28 -17.43
C VAL A 208 18.69 3.96 -16.69
N ASP A 209 18.42 3.96 -15.38
CA ASP A 209 18.49 2.82 -14.46
C ASP A 209 17.09 2.41 -13.93
N TYR A 210 16.15 3.35 -13.95
CA TYR A 210 14.80 3.15 -13.45
C TYR A 210 13.79 3.86 -14.37
N GLU A 211 12.64 3.25 -14.62
CA GLU A 211 11.61 3.87 -15.46
C GLU A 211 10.23 3.77 -14.81
N ILE A 212 9.44 4.85 -14.87
CA ILE A 212 8.05 4.92 -14.40
C ILE A 212 7.15 5.27 -15.58
N GLN A 213 6.00 4.61 -15.69
CA GLN A 213 4.97 5.01 -16.63
C GLN A 213 3.89 5.85 -15.92
N VAL A 214 3.58 7.01 -16.51
CA VAL A 214 2.43 7.84 -16.08
C VAL A 214 1.43 8.02 -17.22
N ASN A 215 0.16 8.13 -16.88
CA ASN A 215 -0.96 8.31 -17.80
C ASN A 215 -0.99 9.69 -18.52
N THR A 216 -0.27 10.68 -18.00
CA THR A 216 -0.32 12.08 -18.45
C THR A 216 1.07 12.63 -18.81
N ALA A 217 1.12 13.87 -19.30
CA ALA A 217 2.36 14.62 -19.42
C ALA A 217 2.78 15.18 -18.04
N ILE A 218 4.01 14.90 -17.62
CA ILE A 218 4.58 15.36 -16.36
C ILE A 218 5.79 16.27 -16.62
N SER A 219 6.14 17.11 -15.64
CA SER A 219 7.27 18.03 -15.71
C SER A 219 8.16 17.96 -14.47
N ILE A 220 9.34 18.57 -14.54
CA ILE A 220 10.30 18.55 -13.42
C ILE A 220 9.78 19.22 -12.14
N THR A 221 8.75 20.07 -12.22
CA THR A 221 8.12 20.70 -11.04
C THR A 221 7.20 19.76 -10.28
N ASP A 222 6.92 18.58 -10.85
CA ASP A 222 6.14 17.52 -10.25
C ASP A 222 7.04 16.53 -9.48
N PHE A 223 8.34 16.82 -9.35
CA PHE A 223 9.29 15.99 -8.63
C PHE A 223 9.70 16.60 -7.29
N VAL A 224 9.95 15.72 -6.33
CA VAL A 224 10.65 16.04 -5.07
C VAL A 224 12.01 15.34 -5.10
N PHE A 225 13.08 16.11 -4.95
CA PHE A 225 14.49 15.67 -4.92
C PHE A 225 15.07 15.83 -3.52
#